data_AF-A0A8S1F5F1-F1
#
_entry.id   AF-A0A8S1F5F1-F1
#
_cell.length_a   1.000
_cell.length_b   1.000
_cell.length_c   1.000
_cell.angle_alpha   90.00
_cell.angle_beta   90.00
_cell.angle_gamma   90.00
#
_symmetry.space_group_name_H-M   'P 1'
#
loop_
_entity.id
_entity.type
_entity.pdbx_description
1 polymer ?
#
loop_
_entity_poly.entity_id
_entity_poly.type
_entity_poly.pdbx_seq_one_letter_code
_entity_poly.pdbx_strand_id
1 'polypeptide(L)'
;MNADRFVSRLTDESTVNTMQRHYWTARQFIRTKLGKKEDAYLEASDGELDTCLNLYRSVHSTSIQMLNCVDSYTNALLDETLVQNVLGKYLKEKGKTDKNEAIGKTLIAVGRALLFSSHRLNAVRIRISTFYNKLGVFVERAIGDCSQTVEAVQMVRTEYRGSLLWMKKTSEELDPDVDGTLEKFREAQATVKTNKERLDRLKTDTLQKVDLLSASRSNLLSYVLTHYQNELYEYYEKTAKAYEALSENISCYNNYEFEVLSHLATGTKPQKAEVSPKKRSTGEPPQLKDLLFGRESPMLFDESERLIESPTCDSPLIEEEVPQSSPKLLLDLSNEIPIGPLEPLYEEVGEIPTIAPPTTFDLHPTTSRTNWEQLMSNIDMQNEDNLL
;
A
#
# COMPACT_ATOMS: atom_id res chain seq x y z
N MET A 1 9.30 54.12 27.56
CA MET A 1 9.15 52.68 27.27
C MET A 1 7.89 52.20 27.98
N ASN A 2 6.80 52.01 27.25
CA ASN A 2 5.49 51.69 27.82
C ASN A 2 5.30 50.18 27.94
N ALA A 3 5.88 49.59 29.00
CA ALA A 3 5.66 48.19 29.34
C ALA A 3 4.20 47.93 29.77
N ASP A 4 3.54 48.92 30.41
CA ASP A 4 2.17 48.78 30.94
C ASP A 4 1.08 48.57 29.88
N ARG A 5 1.27 49.08 28.66
CA ARG A 5 0.29 48.89 27.58
C ARG A 5 0.25 47.44 27.06
N PHE A 6 1.35 46.70 27.24
CA PHE A 6 1.43 45.30 26.86
C PHE A 6 1.04 44.37 28.01
N VAL A 7 1.29 44.77 29.26
CA VAL A 7 0.91 43.99 30.46
C VAL A 7 -0.61 44.00 30.67
N SER A 8 -1.29 45.14 30.50
CA SER A 8 -2.77 45.23 30.56
C SER A 8 -3.49 44.33 29.55
N ARG A 9 -2.85 44.01 28.42
CA ARG A 9 -3.42 43.16 27.37
C ARG A 9 -3.34 41.66 27.68
N LEU A 10 -2.51 41.27 28.64
CA LEU A 10 -2.26 39.87 29.02
C LEU A 10 -2.95 39.47 30.32
N THR A 11 -3.28 40.42 31.19
CA THR A 11 -3.79 40.12 32.55
C THR A 11 -5.27 40.42 32.78
N ASP A 12 -6.02 40.90 31.78
CA ASP A 12 -7.42 41.31 31.98
C ASP A 12 -8.34 40.85 30.83
N GLU A 13 -8.15 39.61 30.37
CA GLU A 13 -9.18 38.98 29.56
C GLU A 13 -10.35 38.61 30.48
N SER A 14 -11.40 39.43 30.47
CA SER A 14 -12.60 39.19 31.25
C SER A 14 -13.11 37.77 31.00
N THR A 15 -13.27 36.98 32.07
CA THR A 15 -13.79 35.61 32.02
C THR A 15 -15.13 35.53 31.28
N VAL A 16 -15.92 36.61 31.37
CA VAL A 16 -17.18 36.80 30.63
C VAL A 16 -16.94 36.83 29.13
N ASN A 17 -15.89 37.49 28.67
CA ASN A 17 -15.58 37.62 27.24
C ASN A 17 -15.00 36.33 26.67
N THR A 18 -14.14 35.64 27.41
CA THR A 18 -13.69 34.28 27.05
C THR A 18 -14.89 33.34 26.94
N MET A 19 -15.82 33.40 27.90
CA MET A 19 -17.05 32.60 27.87
C MET A 19 -17.97 32.96 26.70
N GLN A 20 -18.09 34.25 26.35
CA GLN A 20 -18.83 34.69 25.16
C GLN A 20 -18.19 34.14 23.88
N ARG A 21 -16.87 34.21 23.73
CA ARG A 21 -16.18 33.64 22.56
C ARG A 21 -16.44 32.14 22.43
N HIS A 22 -16.30 31.38 23.51
CA HIS A 22 -16.61 29.95 23.52
C HIS A 22 -18.07 29.67 23.17
N TYR A 23 -19.02 30.44 23.73
CA TYR A 23 -20.44 30.32 23.42
C TYR A 23 -20.70 30.52 21.91
N TRP A 24 -20.11 31.55 21.31
CA TRP A 24 -20.32 31.85 19.90
C TRP A 24 -19.66 30.84 18.96
N THR A 25 -18.47 30.35 19.31
CA THR A 25 -17.82 29.24 18.60
C THR A 25 -18.66 27.96 18.68
N ALA A 26 -19.14 27.59 19.87
CA ALA A 26 -20.00 26.41 20.05
C ALA A 26 -21.33 26.56 19.30
N ARG A 27 -21.94 27.75 19.33
CA ARG A 27 -23.15 28.06 18.57
C ARG A 27 -22.92 27.92 17.06
N GLN A 28 -21.78 28.38 16.55
CA GLN A 28 -21.42 28.25 15.15
C GLN A 28 -21.15 26.81 14.74
N PHE A 29 -20.49 26.04 15.61
CA PHE A 29 -20.29 24.61 15.42
C PHE A 29 -21.63 23.87 15.28
N ILE A 30 -22.57 24.10 16.21
CA ILE A 30 -23.91 23.51 16.15
C ILE A 30 -24.67 23.97 14.90
N ARG A 31 -24.58 25.26 14.54
CA ARG A 31 -25.20 25.81 13.32
C ARG A 31 -24.75 25.07 12.06
N THR A 32 -23.45 24.79 11.97
CA THR A 32 -22.84 24.07 10.85
C THR A 32 -23.32 22.62 10.81
N LYS A 33 -23.36 21.94 11.97
CA LYS A 33 -23.86 20.55 12.08
C LYS A 33 -25.35 20.41 11.75
N LEU A 34 -26.15 21.45 12.00
CA LEU A 34 -27.58 21.50 11.65
C LEU A 34 -27.85 21.90 10.19
N GLY A 35 -26.80 22.10 9.37
CA GLY A 35 -26.95 22.40 7.93
C GLY A 35 -27.55 23.77 7.63
N LYS A 36 -27.45 24.73 8.55
CA LYS A 36 -27.89 26.11 8.27
C LYS A 36 -26.91 26.75 7.29
N LYS A 37 -27.44 27.40 6.25
CA LYS A 37 -26.64 28.10 5.24
C LYS A 37 -25.81 29.22 5.88
N GLU A 38 -24.58 29.34 5.40
CA GLU A 38 -23.66 30.41 5.78
C GLU A 38 -23.79 31.59 4.80
N ASP A 39 -23.06 32.66 5.08
CA ASP A 39 -22.99 33.81 4.17
C ASP A 39 -22.26 33.42 2.87
N ALA A 40 -22.82 33.82 1.72
CA ALA A 40 -22.29 33.45 0.41
C ALA A 40 -20.86 33.95 0.16
N TYR A 41 -20.49 35.13 0.69
CA TYR A 41 -19.13 35.66 0.57
C TYR A 41 -18.14 34.92 1.47
N LEU A 42 -18.62 34.43 2.62
CA LEU A 42 -17.82 33.62 3.53
C LEU A 42 -17.57 32.22 2.95
N GLU A 43 -18.59 31.61 2.35
CA GLU A 43 -18.44 30.35 1.61
C GLU A 43 -17.48 30.50 0.42
N ALA A 44 -17.60 31.57 -0.35
CA ALA A 44 -16.67 31.86 -1.46
C ALA A 44 -15.22 32.04 -0.98
N SER A 45 -15.02 32.71 0.17
CA SER A 45 -13.68 32.89 0.76
C SER A 45 -13.04 31.58 1.23
N ASP A 46 -13.85 30.58 1.59
CA ASP A 46 -13.40 29.29 2.09
C ASP A 46 -13.06 28.29 0.97
N GLY A 47 -13.43 28.57 -0.28
CA GLY A 47 -13.32 27.61 -1.40
C GLY A 47 -11.93 27.03 -1.64
N GLU A 48 -10.88 27.85 -1.52
CA GLU A 48 -9.48 27.39 -1.64
C GLU A 48 -9.10 26.42 -0.51
N LEU A 49 -9.45 26.77 0.73
CA LEU A 49 -9.18 25.90 1.88
C LEU A 49 -10.03 24.63 1.81
N ASP A 50 -11.26 24.69 1.33
CA ASP A 50 -12.10 23.49 1.14
C ASP A 50 -11.55 22.56 0.07
N THR A 51 -11.01 23.12 -1.03
CA THR A 51 -10.33 22.34 -2.07
C THR A 51 -9.10 21.63 -1.49
N CYS A 52 -8.29 22.34 -0.71
CA CYS A 52 -7.14 21.78 0.00
C CYS A 52 -7.55 20.66 0.98
N LEU A 53 -8.59 20.89 1.79
CA LEU A 53 -9.10 19.87 2.72
C LEU A 53 -9.64 18.63 1.99
N ASN A 54 -10.23 18.78 0.81
CA ASN A 54 -10.64 17.65 -0.03
C ASN A 54 -9.44 16.87 -0.57
N LEU A 55 -8.37 17.56 -0.99
CA LEU A 55 -7.12 16.90 -1.38
C LEU A 55 -6.53 16.10 -0.22
N TYR A 56 -6.44 16.69 0.98
CA TYR A 56 -5.98 15.98 2.18
C TYR A 56 -6.82 14.72 2.46
N ARG A 57 -8.15 14.82 2.45
CA ARG A 57 -9.04 13.67 2.69
C ARG A 57 -8.82 12.56 1.65
N SER A 58 -8.66 12.94 0.39
CA SER A 58 -8.36 11.99 -0.69
C SER A 58 -7.02 11.28 -0.46
N VAL A 59 -5.96 12.05 -0.17
CA VAL A 59 -4.63 11.51 0.14
C VAL A 59 -4.67 10.56 1.34
N HIS A 60 -5.31 10.95 2.44
CA HIS A 60 -5.46 10.13 3.65
C HIS A 60 -6.23 8.84 3.36
N SER A 61 -7.45 8.95 2.82
CA SER A 61 -8.32 7.79 2.58
C SER A 61 -7.70 6.79 1.61
N THR A 62 -7.16 7.27 0.50
CA THR A 62 -6.59 6.38 -0.52
C THR A 62 -5.24 5.79 -0.11
N SER A 63 -4.50 6.42 0.81
CA SER A 63 -3.29 5.82 1.38
C SER A 63 -3.60 4.66 2.33
N ILE A 64 -4.63 4.81 3.17
CA ILE A 64 -5.09 3.72 4.05
C ILE A 64 -5.67 2.56 3.22
N GLN A 65 -6.49 2.86 2.21
CA GLN A 65 -7.01 1.84 1.30
C GLN A 65 -5.87 1.08 0.60
N MET A 66 -4.87 1.81 0.10
CA MET A 66 -3.69 1.17 -0.51
C MET A 66 -2.94 0.28 0.50
N LEU A 67 -2.79 0.71 1.74
CA LEU A 67 -2.15 -0.09 2.79
C LEU A 67 -2.87 -1.43 3.02
N ASN A 68 -4.20 -1.39 3.11
CA ASN A 68 -5.03 -2.60 3.25
C ASN A 68 -4.93 -3.53 2.02
N CYS A 69 -4.91 -2.95 0.81
CA CYS A 69 -4.72 -3.70 -0.42
C CYS A 69 -3.35 -4.39 -0.46
N VAL A 70 -2.29 -3.68 -0.07
CA VAL A 70 -0.92 -4.22 -0.04
C VAL A 70 -0.79 -5.34 1.00
N ASP A 71 -1.43 -5.20 2.16
CA ASP A 71 -1.45 -6.25 3.18
C ASP A 71 -2.15 -7.52 2.69
N SER A 72 -3.38 -7.36 2.16
CA SER A 72 -4.14 -8.46 1.57
C SER A 72 -3.38 -9.16 0.45
N TYR A 73 -2.72 -8.38 -0.42
CA TYR A 73 -1.91 -8.91 -1.51
C TYR A 73 -0.66 -9.65 -1.01
N THR A 74 -0.02 -9.16 0.06
CA THR A 74 1.14 -9.85 0.69
C THR A 74 0.74 -11.23 1.19
N ASN A 75 -0.44 -11.35 1.79
CA ASN A 75 -0.96 -12.63 2.30
C ASN A 75 -1.29 -13.59 1.15
N ALA A 76 -1.95 -13.11 0.09
CA ALA A 76 -2.21 -13.93 -1.10
C ALA A 76 -0.92 -14.46 -1.74
N LEU A 77 0.13 -13.64 -1.83
CA LEU A 77 1.45 -14.07 -2.31
C LEU A 77 2.12 -15.09 -1.39
N LEU A 78 1.93 -14.97 -0.08
CA LEU A 78 2.45 -15.93 0.89
C LEU A 78 1.78 -17.30 0.71
N ASP A 79 0.45 -17.34 0.61
CA ASP A 79 -0.31 -18.57 0.43
C ASP A 79 0.12 -19.30 -0.86
N GLU A 80 0.20 -18.58 -1.98
CA GLU A 80 0.66 -19.14 -3.25
C GLU A 80 2.11 -19.66 -3.14
N THR A 81 2.99 -18.91 -2.48
CA THR A 81 4.38 -19.32 -2.24
C THR A 81 4.43 -20.64 -1.47
N LEU A 82 3.61 -20.79 -0.41
CA LEU A 82 3.56 -21.98 0.44
C LEU A 82 3.00 -23.18 -0.33
N VAL A 83 1.90 -23.01 -1.06
CA VAL A 83 1.26 -24.07 -1.86
C VAL A 83 2.24 -24.59 -2.92
N GLN A 84 2.89 -23.69 -3.68
CA GLN A 84 3.90 -24.08 -4.67
C GLN A 84 5.08 -24.84 -4.01
N ASN A 85 5.50 -24.44 -2.81
CA ASN A 85 6.59 -25.09 -2.10
C ASN A 85 6.24 -26.53 -1.67
N VAL A 86 5.06 -26.70 -1.07
CA VAL A 86 4.56 -28.01 -0.61
C VAL A 86 4.34 -28.94 -1.79
N LEU A 87 3.67 -28.46 -2.84
CA LEU A 87 3.44 -29.25 -4.05
C LEU A 87 4.77 -29.64 -4.73
N GLY A 88 5.72 -28.71 -4.82
CA GLY A 88 7.04 -28.97 -5.39
C GLY A 88 7.84 -30.03 -4.64
N LYS A 89 7.80 -30.01 -3.30
CA LYS A 89 8.39 -31.06 -2.44
C LYS A 89 7.71 -32.41 -2.67
N TYR A 90 6.37 -32.42 -2.64
CA TYR A 90 5.58 -33.63 -2.82
C TYR A 90 5.85 -34.32 -4.16
N LEU A 91 5.86 -33.57 -5.27
CA LEU A 91 6.14 -34.16 -6.60
C LEU A 91 7.56 -34.72 -6.70
N LYS A 92 8.55 -34.06 -6.08
CA LYS A 92 9.92 -34.59 -6.01
C LYS A 92 10.01 -35.90 -5.21
N GLU A 93 9.25 -36.02 -4.13
CA GLU A 93 9.20 -37.25 -3.33
C GLU A 93 8.52 -38.38 -4.10
N LYS A 94 7.35 -38.13 -4.68
CA LYS A 94 6.63 -39.13 -5.48
C LYS A 94 7.41 -39.57 -6.71
N GLY A 95 8.10 -38.65 -7.37
CA GLY A 95 8.95 -38.98 -8.51
C GLY A 95 10.16 -39.86 -8.18
N LYS A 96 10.65 -39.85 -6.93
CA LYS A 96 11.71 -40.78 -6.48
C LYS A 96 11.18 -42.19 -6.23
N THR A 97 9.91 -42.32 -5.85
CA THR A 97 9.26 -43.60 -5.53
C THR A 97 8.58 -44.25 -6.74
N ASP A 98 8.48 -43.53 -7.87
CA ASP A 98 7.77 -44.01 -9.05
C ASP A 98 8.50 -45.17 -9.71
N LYS A 99 7.73 -46.16 -10.20
CA LYS A 99 8.26 -47.33 -10.89
C LYS A 99 8.62 -47.03 -12.34
N ASN A 100 7.91 -46.09 -12.96
CA ASN A 100 8.18 -45.66 -14.32
C ASN A 100 9.21 -44.53 -14.29
N GLU A 101 10.42 -44.83 -14.76
CA GLU A 101 11.55 -43.91 -14.72
C GLU A 101 11.26 -42.58 -15.45
N ALA A 102 10.52 -42.62 -16.56
CA ALA A 102 10.15 -41.43 -17.33
C ALA A 102 9.18 -40.51 -16.55
N ILE A 103 8.17 -41.11 -15.91
CA ILE A 103 7.20 -40.39 -15.07
C ILE A 103 7.92 -39.84 -13.83
N GLY A 104 8.76 -40.65 -13.18
CA GLY A 104 9.54 -40.23 -12.02
C GLY A 104 10.46 -39.04 -12.30
N LYS A 105 11.18 -39.07 -13.43
CA LYS A 105 12.01 -37.94 -13.89
C LYS A 105 11.18 -36.68 -14.16
N THR A 106 10.03 -36.83 -14.80
CA THR A 106 9.11 -35.71 -15.09
C THR A 106 8.59 -35.09 -13.79
N LEU A 107 8.10 -35.89 -12.86
CA LEU A 107 7.62 -35.41 -11.55
C LEU A 107 8.69 -34.65 -10.77
N ILE A 108 9.93 -35.17 -10.77
CA ILE A 108 11.07 -34.47 -10.12
C ILE A 108 11.36 -33.14 -10.83
N ALA A 109 11.31 -33.09 -12.16
CA ALA A 109 11.55 -31.86 -12.92
C ALA A 109 10.47 -30.80 -12.66
N VAL A 110 9.19 -31.19 -12.70
CA VAL A 110 8.06 -30.30 -12.35
C VAL A 110 8.19 -29.80 -10.92
N GLY A 111 8.46 -30.69 -9.97
CA GLY A 111 8.60 -30.30 -8.56
C GLY A 111 9.77 -29.35 -8.32
N ARG A 112 10.86 -29.45 -9.09
CA ARG A 112 11.96 -28.47 -9.04
C ARG A 112 11.56 -27.11 -9.63
N ALA A 113 10.82 -27.08 -10.74
CA ALA A 113 10.35 -25.84 -11.34
C ALA A 113 9.37 -25.09 -10.40
N LEU A 114 8.47 -25.81 -9.74
CA LEU A 114 7.57 -25.23 -8.72
C LEU A 114 8.33 -24.65 -7.52
N LEU A 115 9.36 -25.34 -7.02
CA LEU A 115 10.19 -24.81 -5.94
C LEU A 115 10.93 -23.54 -6.39
N PHE A 116 11.50 -23.53 -7.59
CA PHE A 116 12.14 -22.36 -8.16
C PHE A 116 11.16 -21.18 -8.29
N SER A 117 9.95 -21.43 -8.80
CA SER A 117 8.86 -20.45 -8.89
C SER A 117 8.51 -19.88 -7.52
N SER A 118 8.31 -20.74 -6.52
CA SER A 118 8.02 -20.37 -5.12
C SER A 118 9.09 -19.44 -4.55
N HIS A 119 10.37 -19.75 -4.75
CA HIS A 119 11.48 -18.91 -4.28
C HIS A 119 11.50 -17.53 -4.95
N ARG A 120 11.22 -17.46 -6.26
CA ARG A 120 11.16 -16.19 -6.99
C ARG A 120 9.92 -15.38 -6.60
N LEU A 121 8.78 -16.03 -6.37
CA LEU A 121 7.57 -15.36 -5.91
C LEU A 121 7.74 -14.78 -4.49
N ASN A 122 8.47 -15.48 -3.62
CA ASN A 122 8.80 -14.95 -2.30
C ASN A 122 9.68 -13.69 -2.36
N ALA A 123 10.55 -13.55 -3.37
CA ALA A 123 11.32 -12.32 -3.58
C ALA A 123 10.39 -11.13 -3.90
N VAL A 124 9.37 -11.34 -4.76
CA VAL A 124 8.31 -10.35 -5.02
C VAL A 124 7.57 -9.99 -3.74
N ARG A 125 7.21 -10.99 -2.91
CA ARG A 125 6.54 -10.76 -1.63
C ARG A 125 7.35 -9.85 -0.69
N ILE A 126 8.67 -10.02 -0.61
CA ILE A 126 9.55 -9.17 0.21
C ILE A 126 9.48 -7.69 -0.24
N ARG A 127 9.36 -7.45 -1.55
CA ARG A 127 9.19 -6.08 -2.10
C ARG A 127 7.86 -5.47 -1.72
N ILE A 128 6.79 -6.26 -1.76
CA ILE A 128 5.46 -5.82 -1.28
C ILE A 128 5.48 -5.56 0.24
N SER A 129 6.12 -6.39 1.04
CA SER A 129 6.28 -6.12 2.48
C SER A 129 7.07 -4.82 2.74
N THR A 130 8.07 -4.51 1.91
CA THR A 130 8.80 -3.24 1.97
C THR A 130 7.90 -2.06 1.60
N PHE A 131 7.04 -2.21 0.60
CA PHE A 131 6.01 -1.23 0.26
C PHE A 131 5.09 -1.00 1.45
N TYR A 132 4.51 -2.05 2.03
CA TYR A 132 3.65 -1.95 3.22
C TYR A 132 4.30 -1.12 4.33
N ASN A 133 5.54 -1.46 4.72
CA ASN A 133 6.25 -0.77 5.79
C ASN A 133 6.46 0.73 5.48
N LYS A 134 6.91 1.05 4.26
CA LYS A 134 7.16 2.45 3.88
C LYS A 134 5.86 3.27 3.80
N LEU A 135 4.78 2.68 3.28
CA LEU A 135 3.47 3.32 3.24
C LEU A 135 2.89 3.47 4.65
N GLY A 136 3.07 2.47 5.52
CA GLY A 136 2.67 2.52 6.93
C GLY A 136 3.32 3.70 7.66
N VAL A 137 4.63 3.87 7.54
CA VAL A 137 5.35 5.02 8.12
C VAL A 137 4.82 6.35 7.55
N PHE A 138 4.53 6.42 6.25
CA PHE A 138 3.94 7.61 5.65
C PHE A 138 2.57 7.95 6.26
N VAL A 139 1.69 6.95 6.42
CA VAL A 139 0.36 7.12 7.03
C VAL A 139 0.48 7.57 8.48
N GLU A 140 1.28 6.88 9.29
CA GLU A 140 1.41 7.19 10.72
C GLU A 140 2.07 8.54 10.97
N ARG A 141 3.15 8.86 10.24
CA ARG A 141 3.98 10.04 10.53
C ARG A 141 3.55 11.24 9.70
N ALA A 142 3.61 11.13 8.38
CA ALA A 142 3.38 12.28 7.50
C ALA A 142 1.91 12.71 7.49
N ILE A 143 0.99 11.75 7.36
CA ILE A 143 -0.44 12.08 7.39
C ILE A 143 -0.89 12.45 8.81
N GLY A 144 -0.32 11.80 9.84
CA GLY A 144 -0.54 12.13 11.25
C GLY A 144 -0.18 13.59 11.60
N ASP A 145 1.01 14.07 11.20
CA ASP A 145 1.41 15.48 11.40
C ASP A 145 0.47 16.45 10.67
N CYS A 146 0.17 16.14 9.41
CA CYS A 146 -0.70 16.99 8.60
C CYS A 146 -2.13 17.04 9.18
N SER A 147 -2.61 15.95 9.77
CA SER A 147 -3.91 15.87 10.44
C SER A 147 -4.07 16.93 11.53
N GLN A 148 -3.06 17.09 12.39
CA GLN A 148 -3.09 18.07 13.47
C GLN A 148 -3.23 19.51 12.95
N THR A 149 -2.57 19.82 11.83
CA THR A 149 -2.66 21.14 11.20
C THR A 149 -4.03 21.36 10.55
N VAL A 150 -4.57 20.32 9.90
CA VAL A 150 -5.92 20.32 9.31
C VAL A 150 -7.02 20.49 10.37
N GLU A 151 -6.89 19.84 11.51
CA GLU A 151 -7.81 20.02 12.65
C GLU A 151 -7.73 21.43 13.21
N ALA A 152 -6.52 21.95 13.41
CA ALA A 152 -6.30 23.31 13.90
C ALA A 152 -6.96 24.35 12.98
N VAL A 153 -6.75 24.29 11.66
CA VAL A 153 -7.35 25.27 10.75
C VAL A 153 -8.88 25.18 10.71
N GLN A 154 -9.47 23.98 10.84
CA GLN A 154 -10.92 23.83 10.93
C GLN A 154 -11.49 24.41 12.23
N MET A 155 -10.79 24.26 13.35
CA MET A 155 -11.15 24.90 14.61
C MET A 155 -11.10 26.43 14.50
N VAL A 156 -9.98 26.97 13.99
CA VAL A 156 -9.80 28.42 13.83
C VAL A 156 -10.82 29.02 12.85
N ARG A 157 -11.15 28.31 11.77
CA ARG A 157 -12.25 28.68 10.87
C ARG A 157 -13.56 28.79 11.62
N THR A 158 -13.90 27.80 12.45
CA THR A 158 -15.13 27.79 13.24
C THR A 158 -15.18 28.95 14.24
N GLU A 159 -14.05 29.25 14.90
CA GLU A 159 -13.93 30.39 15.81
C GLU A 159 -14.05 31.74 15.09
N TYR A 160 -13.44 31.89 13.91
CA TYR A 160 -13.61 33.09 13.10
C TYR A 160 -15.08 33.30 12.69
N ARG A 161 -15.72 32.25 12.16
CA ARG A 161 -17.16 32.30 11.82
C ARG A 161 -18.03 32.60 13.04
N GLY A 162 -17.71 32.03 14.21
CA GLY A 162 -18.39 32.32 15.48
C GLY A 162 -18.24 33.79 15.90
N SER A 163 -17.03 34.35 15.77
CA SER A 163 -16.79 35.77 16.07
C SER A 163 -17.51 36.71 15.10
N LEU A 164 -17.65 36.35 13.82
CA LEU A 164 -18.48 37.11 12.87
C LEU A 164 -19.95 37.10 13.25
N LEU A 165 -20.48 35.94 13.68
CA LEU A 165 -21.85 35.81 14.15
C LEU A 165 -22.10 36.65 15.41
N TRP A 166 -21.13 36.67 16.33
CA TRP A 166 -21.16 37.55 17.49
C TRP A 166 -21.19 39.03 17.09
N MET A 167 -20.24 39.46 16.26
CA MET A 167 -20.15 40.84 15.79
C MET A 167 -21.43 41.29 15.07
N LYS A 168 -22.03 40.41 14.25
CA LYS A 168 -23.30 40.66 13.59
C LYS A 168 -24.42 40.93 14.60
N LYS A 169 -24.60 40.04 15.58
CA LYS A 169 -25.65 40.22 16.60
C LYS A 169 -25.42 41.51 17.41
N THR A 170 -24.19 41.77 17.84
CA THR A 170 -23.86 42.98 18.59
C THR A 170 -24.07 44.25 17.76
N SER A 171 -23.87 44.19 16.43
CA SER A 171 -24.15 45.29 15.51
C SER A 171 -25.64 45.58 15.34
N GLU A 172 -26.49 44.54 15.35
CA GLU A 172 -27.95 44.67 15.23
C GLU A 172 -28.57 45.25 16.51
N GLU A 173 -27.97 44.98 17.67
CA GLU A 173 -28.38 45.47 19.00
C GLU A 173 -27.67 46.79 19.39
N LEU A 174 -26.90 47.40 18.47
CA LEU A 174 -26.10 48.59 18.75
C LEU A 174 -26.98 49.84 18.79
N ASP A 175 -27.14 50.40 20.00
CA ASP A 175 -27.75 51.71 20.22
C ASP A 175 -26.66 52.73 20.62
N PRO A 176 -26.40 53.78 19.81
CA PRO A 176 -25.36 54.78 20.10
C PRO A 176 -25.68 55.65 21.33
N ASP A 177 -26.93 55.69 21.78
CA ASP A 177 -27.37 56.50 22.92
C ASP A 177 -27.30 55.73 24.27
N VAL A 178 -26.98 54.43 24.23
CA VAL A 178 -26.81 53.58 25.42
C VAL A 178 -25.32 53.38 25.71
N ASP A 179 -24.88 53.82 26.89
CA ASP A 179 -23.49 53.69 27.33
C ASP A 179 -23.00 52.22 27.33
N GLY A 180 -21.82 52.00 26.74
CA GLY A 180 -21.12 50.71 26.77
C GLY A 180 -21.49 49.70 25.68
N THR A 181 -22.54 49.93 24.86
CA THR A 181 -22.86 49.09 23.68
C THR A 181 -21.76 49.17 22.62
N LEU A 182 -21.20 50.36 22.44
CA LEU A 182 -20.15 50.66 21.47
C LEU A 182 -18.82 49.99 21.84
N GLU A 183 -18.54 49.84 23.14
CA GLU A 183 -17.35 49.12 23.61
C GLU A 183 -17.47 47.61 23.37
N LYS A 184 -18.65 47.02 23.61
CA LYS A 184 -18.93 45.61 23.28
C LYS A 184 -18.78 45.34 21.78
N PHE A 185 -19.21 46.28 20.92
CA PHE A 185 -19.03 46.16 19.48
C PHE A 185 -17.55 46.23 19.08
N ARG A 186 -16.78 47.17 19.64
CA ARG A 186 -15.32 47.27 19.42
C ARG A 186 -14.60 46.00 19.85
N GLU A 187 -15.03 45.37 20.94
CA GLU A 187 -14.46 44.12 21.39
C GLU A 187 -14.75 42.94 20.46
N ALA A 188 -16.00 42.81 20.00
CA ALA A 188 -16.37 41.80 19.01
C ALA A 188 -15.57 42.00 17.71
N GLN A 189 -15.41 43.26 17.27
CA GLN A 189 -14.60 43.62 16.10
C GLN A 189 -13.11 43.28 16.28
N ALA A 190 -12.53 43.56 17.45
CA ALA A 190 -11.15 43.22 17.76
C ALA A 190 -10.94 41.69 17.72
N THR A 191 -11.88 40.92 18.29
CA THR A 191 -11.84 39.46 18.28
C THR A 191 -11.93 38.90 16.86
N VAL A 192 -12.81 39.44 16.01
CA VAL A 192 -12.92 39.06 14.60
C VAL A 192 -11.60 39.28 13.87
N LYS A 193 -10.95 40.44 14.08
CA LYS A 193 -9.67 40.75 13.45
C LYS A 193 -8.58 39.77 13.88
N THR A 194 -8.46 39.48 15.17
CA THR A 194 -7.49 38.50 15.69
C THR A 194 -7.73 37.10 15.15
N ASN A 195 -8.99 36.64 15.13
CA ASN A 195 -9.33 35.32 14.59
C ASN A 195 -9.09 35.22 13.09
N LYS A 196 -9.32 36.30 12.33
CA LYS A 196 -9.02 36.37 10.90
C LYS A 196 -7.52 36.24 10.65
N GLU A 197 -6.70 37.02 11.35
CA GLU A 197 -5.24 36.96 11.23
C GLU A 197 -4.71 35.55 11.56
N ARG A 198 -5.30 34.86 12.55
CA ARG A 198 -4.95 33.48 12.88
C ARG A 198 -5.38 32.49 11.80
N LEU A 199 -6.57 32.67 11.23
CA LEU A 199 -7.08 31.84 10.13
C LEU A 199 -6.20 31.96 8.88
N ASP A 200 -5.85 33.19 8.49
CA ASP A 200 -5.07 33.44 7.27
C ASP A 200 -3.66 32.80 7.36
N ARG A 201 -3.03 32.83 8.54
CA ARG A 201 -1.76 32.14 8.78
C ARG A 201 -1.90 30.62 8.66
N LEU A 202 -2.81 30.02 9.43
CA LEU A 202 -3.00 28.56 9.41
C LEU A 202 -3.50 28.04 8.07
N LYS A 203 -4.29 28.84 7.33
CA LYS A 203 -4.71 28.50 5.96
C LYS A 203 -3.49 28.33 5.05
N THR A 204 -2.55 29.28 5.11
CA THR A 204 -1.30 29.22 4.32
C THR A 204 -0.46 28.00 4.71
N ASP A 205 -0.28 27.76 6.01
CA ASP A 205 0.47 26.60 6.52
C ASP A 205 -0.18 25.27 6.08
N THR A 206 -1.51 25.19 6.14
CA THR A 206 -2.25 23.99 5.72
C THR A 206 -2.09 23.73 4.23
N LEU A 207 -2.23 24.75 3.39
CA LEU A 207 -2.06 24.63 1.93
C LEU A 207 -0.69 24.05 1.60
N GLN A 208 0.38 24.65 2.13
CA GLN A 208 1.75 24.20 1.88
C GLN A 208 2.00 22.79 2.40
N LYS A 209 1.52 22.45 3.61
CA LYS A 209 1.68 21.11 4.17
C LYS A 209 0.95 20.05 3.36
N VAL A 210 -0.28 20.31 2.93
CA VAL A 210 -1.07 19.35 2.13
C VAL A 210 -0.47 19.15 0.75
N ASP A 211 0.01 20.22 0.11
CA ASP A 211 0.69 20.12 -1.19
C ASP A 211 1.97 19.29 -1.08
N LEU A 212 2.79 19.54 -0.05
CA LEU A 212 3.99 18.74 0.23
C LEU A 212 3.64 17.29 0.57
N LEU A 213 2.56 17.04 1.31
CA LEU A 213 2.08 15.69 1.62
C LEU A 213 1.69 14.94 0.34
N SER A 214 1.00 15.61 -0.58
CA SER A 214 0.61 15.04 -1.88
C SER A 214 1.83 14.70 -2.75
N ALA A 215 2.81 15.62 -2.82
CA ALA A 215 4.04 15.40 -3.56
C ALA A 215 4.88 14.27 -2.98
N SER A 216 5.06 14.25 -1.65
CA SER A 216 5.82 13.21 -0.95
C SER A 216 5.19 11.83 -1.11
N ARG A 217 3.85 11.73 -1.10
CA ARG A 217 3.15 10.47 -1.41
C ARG A 217 3.48 9.98 -2.81
N SER A 218 3.40 10.87 -3.81
CA SER A 218 3.69 10.52 -5.20
C SER A 218 5.12 10.01 -5.37
N ASN A 219 6.09 10.66 -4.73
CA ASN A 219 7.49 10.23 -4.74
C ASN A 219 7.69 8.88 -4.08
N LEU A 220 7.08 8.66 -2.91
CA LEU A 220 7.11 7.38 -2.22
C LEU A 220 6.55 6.26 -3.08
N LEU A 221 5.37 6.47 -3.67
CA LEU A 221 4.69 5.48 -4.51
C LEU A 221 5.52 5.17 -5.76
N SER A 222 6.07 6.19 -6.43
CA SER A 222 6.96 6.00 -7.58
C SER A 222 8.14 5.09 -7.23
N TYR A 223 8.79 5.35 -6.09
CA TYR A 223 9.91 4.53 -5.62
C TYR A 223 9.51 3.08 -5.33
N VAL A 224 8.50 2.85 -4.50
CA VAL A 224 8.13 1.48 -4.07
C VAL A 224 7.51 0.66 -5.21
N LEU A 225 6.71 1.28 -6.09
CA LEU A 225 6.10 0.59 -7.22
C LEU A 225 7.12 0.20 -8.27
N THR A 226 8.14 1.04 -8.53
CA THR A 226 9.21 0.70 -9.47
C THR A 226 9.99 -0.54 -9.00
N HIS A 227 10.35 -0.61 -7.72
CA HIS A 227 11.04 -1.78 -7.18
C HIS A 227 10.19 -3.04 -7.20
N TYR A 228 8.89 -2.93 -6.88
CA TYR A 228 7.96 -4.05 -7.00
C TYR A 228 7.82 -4.51 -8.46
N GLN A 229 7.65 -3.58 -9.40
CA GLN A 229 7.48 -3.88 -10.82
C GLN A 229 8.69 -4.61 -11.40
N ASN A 230 9.91 -4.14 -11.09
CA ASN A 230 11.14 -4.77 -11.57
C ASN A 230 11.24 -6.22 -11.09
N GLU A 231 10.90 -6.47 -9.84
CA GLU A 231 10.97 -7.82 -9.25
C GLU A 231 9.87 -8.73 -9.77
N LEU A 232 8.68 -8.18 -10.04
CA LEU A 232 7.61 -8.91 -10.71
C LEU A 232 7.99 -9.28 -12.15
N TYR A 233 8.64 -8.38 -12.88
CA TYR A 233 9.15 -8.65 -14.22
C TYR A 233 10.20 -9.77 -14.19
N GLU A 234 11.17 -9.69 -13.28
CA GLU A 234 12.17 -10.75 -13.10
C GLU A 234 11.54 -12.10 -12.74
N TYR A 235 10.51 -12.10 -11.89
CA TYR A 235 9.76 -13.31 -11.55
C TYR A 235 9.17 -13.95 -12.81
N TYR A 236 8.39 -13.21 -13.59
CA TYR A 236 7.75 -13.75 -14.79
C TYR A 236 8.77 -14.18 -15.84
N GLU A 237 9.82 -13.39 -16.07
CA GLU A 237 10.86 -13.73 -17.05
C GLU A 237 11.59 -15.03 -16.69
N LYS A 238 12.06 -15.14 -15.43
CA LYS A 238 12.83 -16.30 -14.98
C LYS A 238 11.96 -17.56 -14.89
N THR A 239 10.73 -17.43 -14.41
CA THR A 239 9.81 -18.58 -14.32
C THR A 239 9.32 -19.04 -15.68
N ALA A 240 9.00 -18.14 -16.61
CA ALA A 240 8.61 -18.50 -17.97
C ALA A 240 9.72 -19.33 -18.66
N LYS A 241 10.98 -18.89 -18.59
CA LYS A 241 12.13 -19.64 -19.13
C LYS A 241 12.28 -21.02 -18.48
N ALA A 242 12.07 -21.12 -17.17
CA ALA A 242 12.15 -22.39 -16.45
C ALA A 242 11.03 -23.37 -16.86
N TYR A 243 9.80 -22.87 -17.03
CA TYR A 243 8.66 -23.68 -17.47
C TYR A 243 8.71 -24.04 -18.96
N GLU A 244 9.26 -23.17 -19.81
CA GLU A 244 9.52 -23.46 -21.23
C GLU A 244 10.51 -24.61 -21.37
N ALA A 245 11.67 -24.52 -20.69
CA ALA A 245 12.65 -25.60 -20.66
C ALA A 245 12.06 -26.90 -20.08
N LEU A 246 11.16 -26.81 -19.09
CA LEU A 246 10.45 -27.98 -18.56
C LEU A 246 9.53 -28.59 -19.62
N SER A 247 8.79 -27.78 -20.37
CA SER A 247 7.85 -28.24 -21.40
C SER A 247 8.56 -29.01 -22.52
N GLU A 248 9.71 -28.51 -22.98
CA GLU A 248 10.56 -29.19 -23.97
C GLU A 248 11.05 -30.55 -23.45
N ASN A 249 11.50 -30.60 -22.19
CA ASN A 249 11.95 -31.84 -21.56
C ASN A 249 10.84 -32.88 -21.42
N ILE A 250 9.59 -32.47 -21.18
CA ILE A 250 8.44 -33.37 -21.06
C ILE A 250 8.02 -33.92 -22.43
N SER A 251 8.10 -33.09 -23.48
CA SER A 251 7.71 -33.47 -24.85
C SER A 251 8.49 -34.68 -25.40
N CYS A 252 9.70 -34.93 -24.87
CA CYS A 252 10.55 -36.07 -25.22
C CYS A 252 10.00 -37.44 -24.76
N TYR A 253 9.01 -37.48 -23.87
CA TYR A 253 8.46 -38.73 -23.30
C TYR A 253 7.17 -39.20 -24.01
N ASN A 254 6.74 -38.54 -25.09
CA ASN A 254 5.50 -38.85 -25.84
C ASN A 254 5.50 -40.20 -26.60
N ASN A 255 6.50 -41.05 -26.41
CA ASN A 255 6.47 -42.39 -26.96
C ASN A 255 5.66 -43.28 -26.02
N TYR A 256 4.35 -43.36 -26.26
CA TYR A 256 3.53 -44.46 -25.76
C TYR A 256 4.17 -45.76 -26.28
N GLU A 257 5.01 -46.40 -25.46
CA GLU A 257 5.53 -47.72 -25.79
C GLU A 257 4.35 -48.69 -25.69
N PHE A 258 3.79 -49.01 -26.85
CA PHE A 258 2.66 -49.92 -26.98
C PHE A 258 3.14 -51.37 -26.77
N GLU A 259 3.69 -51.66 -25.58
CA GLU A 259 4.15 -53.00 -25.21
C GLU A 259 3.01 -54.03 -25.34
N VAL A 260 1.75 -53.60 -25.11
CA VAL A 260 0.60 -54.52 -25.13
C VAL A 260 0.16 -54.94 -26.55
N LEU A 261 0.36 -54.10 -27.58
CA LEU A 261 -0.03 -54.45 -28.96
C LEU A 261 1.03 -55.27 -29.68
N SER A 262 2.32 -55.06 -29.40
CA SER A 262 3.37 -55.89 -29.99
C SER A 262 3.24 -57.35 -29.54
N HIS A 263 2.90 -57.57 -28.26
CA HIS A 263 2.60 -58.88 -27.69
C HIS A 263 1.38 -59.58 -28.31
N LEU A 264 0.34 -58.82 -28.67
CA LEU A 264 -0.87 -59.36 -29.30
C LEU A 264 -0.72 -59.55 -30.82
N ALA A 265 0.08 -58.72 -31.50
CA ALA A 265 0.26 -58.77 -32.94
C ALA A 265 1.29 -59.82 -33.42
N THR A 266 2.30 -60.15 -32.61
CA THR A 266 3.43 -61.00 -33.06
C THR A 266 3.47 -62.41 -32.45
N GLY A 267 2.63 -62.70 -31.44
CA GLY A 267 2.47 -64.06 -30.89
C GLY A 267 3.74 -64.74 -30.35
N THR A 268 4.85 -64.02 -30.19
CA THR A 268 6.12 -64.55 -29.72
C THR A 268 6.72 -63.65 -28.66
N LYS A 269 7.22 -64.26 -27.57
CA LYS A 269 7.95 -63.54 -26.52
C LYS A 269 9.22 -62.95 -27.15
N PRO A 270 9.52 -61.65 -26.95
CA PRO A 270 10.74 -61.08 -27.51
C PRO A 270 11.95 -61.71 -26.82
N GLN A 271 12.81 -62.36 -27.61
CA GLN A 271 14.19 -62.62 -27.21
C GLN A 271 14.88 -61.26 -27.05
N LYS A 272 15.62 -61.08 -25.95
CA LYS A 272 16.53 -59.94 -25.75
C LYS A 272 17.49 -59.87 -26.94
N ALA A 273 17.22 -58.96 -27.88
CA ALA A 273 18.22 -58.53 -28.83
C ALA A 273 19.08 -57.47 -28.15
N GLU A 274 20.37 -57.79 -27.95
CA GLU A 274 21.38 -56.82 -27.57
C GLU A 274 21.47 -55.75 -28.67
N VAL A 275 20.84 -54.60 -28.43
CA VAL A 275 21.11 -53.40 -29.21
C VAL A 275 22.35 -52.76 -28.58
N SER A 276 23.46 -52.89 -29.31
CA SER A 276 24.73 -52.23 -29.02
C SER A 276 24.53 -50.70 -28.93
N PRO A 277 25.21 -50.01 -27.98
CA PRO A 277 25.04 -48.58 -27.80
C PRO A 277 25.69 -47.84 -28.98
N LYS A 278 24.86 -47.18 -29.80
CA LYS A 278 25.34 -46.14 -30.72
C LYS A 278 25.90 -44.99 -29.89
N LYS A 279 27.23 -44.93 -29.77
CA LYS A 279 27.96 -43.71 -29.38
C LYS A 279 27.57 -42.58 -30.32
N ARG A 280 26.92 -41.53 -29.80
CA ARG A 280 27.08 -40.16 -30.30
C ARG A 280 26.64 -39.11 -29.26
N SER A 281 27.54 -38.15 -29.09
CA SER A 281 27.51 -36.89 -28.32
C SER A 281 27.03 -36.93 -26.87
N THR A 282 27.99 -37.09 -25.97
CA THR A 282 28.04 -36.36 -24.70
C THR A 282 27.97 -34.86 -24.98
N GLY A 283 26.76 -34.33 -25.00
CA GLY A 283 26.48 -32.93 -24.71
C GLY A 283 25.45 -32.95 -23.60
N GLU A 284 25.84 -32.63 -22.37
CA GLU A 284 24.87 -32.29 -21.34
C GLU A 284 23.90 -31.25 -21.92
N PRO A 285 22.57 -31.37 -21.72
CA PRO A 285 21.71 -30.23 -21.96
C PRO A 285 22.26 -29.06 -21.12
N PRO A 286 22.41 -27.85 -21.70
CA PRO A 286 22.90 -26.70 -20.95
C PRO A 286 22.07 -26.58 -19.68
N GLN A 287 22.77 -26.48 -18.57
CA GLN A 287 22.38 -27.13 -17.34
C GLN A 287 21.07 -26.54 -16.80
N LEU A 288 20.01 -27.36 -16.76
CA LEU A 288 18.86 -27.11 -15.88
C LEU A 288 19.34 -26.90 -14.44
N LYS A 289 20.50 -27.46 -14.07
CA LYS A 289 21.16 -27.20 -12.80
C LYS A 289 21.72 -25.78 -12.69
N ASP A 290 22.21 -25.16 -13.75
CA ASP A 290 22.68 -23.76 -13.73
C ASP A 290 21.50 -22.77 -13.70
N LEU A 291 20.35 -23.12 -14.29
CA LEU A 291 19.12 -22.32 -14.18
C LEU A 291 18.41 -22.51 -12.83
N LEU A 292 18.44 -23.71 -12.24
CA LEU A 292 17.82 -24.01 -10.93
C LEU A 292 18.73 -23.72 -9.73
N PHE A 293 20.05 -23.73 -9.89
CA PHE A 293 21.03 -23.57 -8.82
C PHE A 293 22.11 -22.52 -9.14
N GLY A 294 21.95 -21.71 -10.19
CA GLY A 294 22.88 -20.64 -10.54
C GLY A 294 23.00 -19.62 -9.40
N ARG A 295 24.11 -19.72 -8.65
CA ARG A 295 24.83 -18.73 -7.82
C ARG A 295 24.05 -17.62 -7.07
N GLU A 296 22.76 -17.79 -6.84
CA GLU A 296 21.91 -16.95 -5.99
C GLU A 296 20.79 -17.80 -5.36
N SER A 297 21.11 -19.01 -4.93
CA SER A 297 20.34 -19.62 -3.83
C SER A 297 20.88 -19.03 -2.54
N PRO A 298 20.12 -18.18 -1.82
CA PRO A 298 20.49 -17.86 -0.45
C PRO A 298 20.54 -19.19 0.30
N MET A 299 21.64 -19.40 1.03
CA MET A 299 21.77 -20.49 1.98
C MET A 299 20.47 -20.59 2.76
N LEU A 300 19.93 -21.81 2.87
CA LEU A 300 18.92 -22.13 3.87
C LEU A 300 19.40 -21.52 5.18
N PHE A 301 18.65 -20.55 5.70
CA PHE A 301 18.81 -20.11 7.07
C PHE A 301 18.47 -21.32 7.93
N ASP A 302 19.51 -21.99 8.39
CA ASP A 302 19.43 -23.02 9.40
C ASP A 302 19.01 -22.31 10.68
N GLU A 303 17.81 -22.62 11.16
CA GLU A 303 17.12 -21.92 12.25
C GLU A 303 17.73 -22.27 13.64
N SER A 304 18.93 -22.85 13.69
CA SER A 304 19.50 -23.41 14.91
C SER A 304 20.72 -22.70 15.51
N GLU A 305 21.33 -21.69 14.89
CA GLU A 305 22.45 -20.97 15.53
C GLU A 305 22.47 -19.47 15.20
N ARG A 306 21.87 -18.66 16.08
CA ARG A 306 22.33 -17.30 16.47
C ARG A 306 21.49 -16.78 17.64
N LEU A 307 21.82 -17.26 18.82
CA LEU A 307 21.75 -16.45 20.04
C LEU A 307 22.94 -15.50 19.99
N ILE A 308 22.76 -14.25 19.53
CA ILE A 308 23.73 -13.17 19.75
C ILE A 308 22.95 -11.89 20.09
N GLU A 309 22.91 -11.64 21.41
CA GLU A 309 23.07 -10.35 22.10
C GLU A 309 22.44 -9.10 21.46
N SER A 310 21.29 -8.71 22.01
CA SER A 310 20.76 -7.35 21.95
C SER A 310 21.73 -6.35 22.61
N PRO A 311 21.96 -5.15 22.06
CA PRO A 311 22.58 -4.08 22.81
C PRO A 311 21.58 -3.61 23.88
N THR A 312 22.03 -3.68 25.12
CA THR A 312 21.43 -3.08 26.32
C THR A 312 21.06 -1.62 26.07
N CYS A 313 19.81 -1.27 26.37
CA CYS A 313 19.44 0.11 26.68
C CYS A 313 18.63 0.07 27.97
N ASP A 314 19.25 0.56 29.04
CA ASP A 314 18.71 0.62 30.39
C ASP A 314 17.53 1.60 30.48
N SER A 315 16.34 1.11 30.87
CA SER A 315 15.49 1.87 31.79
C SER A 315 14.46 0.99 32.51
N PRO A 316 14.22 1.24 33.81
CA PRO A 316 13.50 0.34 34.69
C PRO A 316 12.01 0.68 34.71
N LEU A 317 11.11 -0.32 34.72
CA LEU A 317 9.84 -0.31 35.45
C LEU A 317 9.04 -1.61 35.17
N ILE A 318 9.01 -2.46 36.20
CA ILE A 318 7.95 -3.40 36.62
C ILE A 318 7.60 -4.57 35.67
N GLU A 319 8.01 -5.76 36.12
CA GLU A 319 7.62 -7.09 35.64
C GLU A 319 6.19 -7.44 36.08
N GLU A 320 5.34 -7.87 35.16
CA GLU A 320 4.19 -8.74 35.45
C GLU A 320 4.36 -10.04 34.64
N GLU A 321 4.35 -11.18 35.34
CA GLU A 321 4.45 -12.52 34.78
C GLU A 321 3.17 -12.90 34.01
N VAL A 322 3.33 -13.42 32.78
CA VAL A 322 2.26 -14.12 32.03
C VAL A 322 2.77 -15.50 31.62
N PRO A 323 1.99 -16.59 31.77
CA PRO A 323 2.51 -17.96 31.73
C PRO A 323 2.78 -18.45 30.30
N GLN A 324 3.82 -19.26 30.17
CA GLN A 324 4.16 -20.01 28.95
C GLN A 324 2.97 -20.87 28.49
N SER A 325 2.50 -20.63 27.27
CA SER A 325 1.78 -21.63 26.48
C SER A 325 2.46 -21.78 25.14
N SER A 326 2.79 -23.02 24.78
CA SER A 326 3.40 -23.39 23.51
C SER A 326 2.46 -23.06 22.35
N PRO A 327 2.96 -22.58 21.20
CA PRO A 327 2.12 -22.41 20.03
C PRO A 327 1.77 -23.81 19.49
N LYS A 328 0.49 -24.18 19.58
CA LYS A 328 -0.08 -25.35 18.90
C LYS A 328 0.13 -25.16 17.40
N LEU A 329 0.98 -26.00 16.82
CA LEU A 329 1.03 -26.29 15.38
C LEU A 329 -0.37 -26.72 14.92
N LEU A 330 -1.09 -25.81 14.26
CA LEU A 330 -2.38 -26.09 13.65
C LEU A 330 -2.15 -26.63 12.24
N LEU A 331 -1.73 -27.89 12.11
CA LEU A 331 -1.87 -28.65 10.87
C LEU A 331 -1.81 -30.16 11.14
N ASP A 332 -2.84 -30.68 11.80
CA ASP A 332 -3.12 -32.12 11.80
C ASP A 332 -3.71 -32.48 10.43
N LEU A 333 -2.83 -32.72 9.46
CA LEU A 333 -3.16 -33.20 8.11
C LEU A 333 -3.47 -34.69 8.17
N SER A 334 -4.57 -35.04 8.84
CA SER A 334 -5.16 -36.36 8.78
C SER A 334 -6.67 -36.24 8.53
N ASN A 335 -7.02 -35.83 7.31
CA ASN A 335 -8.14 -36.35 6.53
C ASN A 335 -8.28 -35.54 5.23
N GLU A 336 -8.31 -36.28 4.11
CA GLU A 336 -8.76 -35.92 2.76
C GLU A 336 -8.64 -34.44 2.35
N ILE A 337 -7.57 -34.11 1.64
CA ILE A 337 -7.49 -32.86 0.85
C ILE A 337 -8.54 -32.98 -0.27
N PRO A 338 -9.59 -32.14 -0.29
CA PRO A 338 -10.53 -32.16 -1.40
C PRO A 338 -9.82 -31.59 -2.63
N ILE A 339 -9.43 -32.47 -3.55
CA ILE A 339 -8.97 -32.08 -4.89
C ILE A 339 -10.23 -31.78 -5.71
N GLY A 340 -10.61 -30.52 -5.75
CA GLY A 340 -11.74 -29.98 -6.51
C GLY A 340 -11.57 -28.47 -6.72
N PRO A 341 -12.36 -27.82 -7.59
CA PRO A 341 -12.28 -26.37 -7.77
C PRO A 341 -12.55 -25.68 -6.41
N LEU A 342 -11.68 -24.73 -6.06
CA LEU A 342 -11.80 -23.92 -4.84
C LEU A 342 -13.17 -23.22 -4.81
N GLU A 343 -13.73 -23.10 -3.61
CA GLU A 343 -14.97 -22.35 -3.40
C GLU A 343 -14.76 -20.89 -3.89
N PRO A 344 -15.63 -20.36 -4.75
CA PRO A 344 -15.49 -18.99 -5.23
C PRO A 344 -15.68 -18.02 -4.06
N LEU A 345 -14.63 -17.26 -3.72
CA LEU A 345 -14.63 -16.24 -2.66
C LEU A 345 -15.47 -15.00 -2.99
N TYR A 346 -16.18 -15.00 -4.12
CA TYR A 346 -17.02 -13.91 -4.60
C TYR A 346 -18.15 -14.46 -5.48
N GLU A 347 -19.37 -14.01 -5.20
CA GLU A 347 -20.52 -14.24 -6.08
C GLU A 347 -20.27 -13.50 -7.41
N GLU A 348 -20.26 -14.22 -8.54
CA GLU A 348 -20.15 -13.64 -9.90
C GLU A 348 -21.36 -12.77 -10.31
N VAL A 349 -22.30 -12.50 -9.40
CA VAL A 349 -23.53 -11.74 -9.65
C VAL A 349 -23.50 -10.40 -8.92
N GLY A 350 -22.42 -9.65 -9.14
CA GLY A 350 -22.38 -8.21 -8.90
C GLY A 350 -22.01 -7.53 -10.20
N GLU A 351 -22.95 -6.83 -10.84
CA GLU A 351 -22.64 -5.93 -11.96
C GLU A 351 -21.53 -4.98 -11.52
N ILE A 352 -20.32 -5.19 -12.03
CA ILE A 352 -19.25 -4.20 -11.97
C ILE A 352 -19.82 -2.96 -12.67
N PRO A 353 -19.97 -1.80 -11.99
CA PRO A 353 -20.51 -0.62 -12.64
C PRO A 353 -19.59 -0.27 -13.81
N THR A 354 -20.09 -0.41 -15.03
CA THR A 354 -19.38 0.05 -16.21
C THR A 354 -19.37 1.57 -16.16
N ILE A 355 -18.17 2.14 -15.99
CA ILE A 355 -17.98 3.58 -16.07
C ILE A 355 -18.25 3.96 -17.53
N ALA A 356 -19.41 4.56 -17.79
CA ALA A 356 -19.72 5.12 -19.09
C ALA A 356 -18.68 6.21 -19.42
N PRO A 357 -18.14 6.26 -20.65
CA PRO A 357 -17.30 7.37 -21.05
C PRO A 357 -18.10 8.68 -20.92
N PRO A 358 -17.47 9.77 -20.44
CA PRO A 358 -18.18 11.02 -20.21
C PRO A 358 -18.80 11.53 -21.52
N THR A 359 -20.09 11.82 -21.47
CA THR A 359 -20.86 12.45 -22.55
C THR A 359 -20.37 13.89 -22.76
N THR A 360 -19.85 14.13 -23.96
CA THR A 360 -19.78 15.42 -24.67
C THR A 360 -19.23 16.61 -23.89
N PHE A 361 -17.90 16.79 -23.95
CA PHE A 361 -17.32 18.13 -24.07
C PHE A 361 -16.86 18.29 -25.52
N ASP A 362 -17.54 19.18 -26.25
CA ASP A 362 -17.09 19.66 -27.55
C ASP A 362 -15.74 20.37 -27.37
N LEU A 363 -14.66 19.70 -27.75
CA LEU A 363 -13.36 20.31 -27.96
C LEU A 363 -12.93 20.06 -29.40
N HIS A 364 -12.83 21.17 -30.13
CA HIS A 364 -12.27 21.25 -31.47
C HIS A 364 -10.94 20.47 -31.59
N PRO A 365 -10.63 19.90 -32.78
CA PRO A 365 -9.46 19.08 -32.98
C PRO A 365 -8.20 19.96 -33.04
N THR A 366 -7.49 20.09 -31.92
CA THR A 366 -6.07 20.46 -31.94
C THR A 366 -5.24 19.19 -31.85
N THR A 367 -4.63 18.85 -32.98
CA THR A 367 -3.56 17.86 -33.12
C THR A 367 -2.38 18.20 -32.21
N SER A 368 -2.34 17.61 -31.01
CA SER A 368 -1.11 17.37 -30.28
C SER A 368 -1.26 16.09 -29.49
N ARG A 369 -0.90 14.98 -30.12
CA ARG A 369 -0.73 13.68 -29.46
C ARG A 369 0.49 13.83 -28.55
N THR A 370 0.28 13.96 -27.24
CA THR A 370 1.36 14.02 -26.26
C THR A 370 2.16 12.72 -26.37
N ASN A 371 3.40 12.84 -26.86
CA ASN A 371 4.27 11.69 -27.08
C ASN A 371 4.95 11.32 -25.76
N TRP A 372 4.40 10.35 -25.03
CA TRP A 372 4.90 9.90 -23.73
C TRP A 372 6.36 9.42 -23.79
N GLU A 373 6.82 8.95 -24.95
CA GLU A 373 8.21 8.55 -25.19
C GLU A 373 9.20 9.71 -25.04
N GLN A 374 8.79 10.93 -25.40
CA GLN A 374 9.63 12.13 -25.30
C GLN A 374 9.68 12.71 -23.89
N LEU A 375 8.66 12.41 -23.06
CA LEU A 375 8.62 12.81 -21.66
C LEU A 375 9.47 11.88 -20.79
N MET A 376 9.51 10.59 -21.15
CA MET A 376 10.40 9.60 -20.52
C MET A 376 11.86 9.78 -20.93
N SER A 377 12.15 10.27 -22.14
CA SER A 377 13.54 10.51 -22.59
C SER A 377 14.19 11.75 -21.95
N ASN A 378 13.40 12.66 -21.37
CA ASN A 378 13.91 13.86 -20.69
C ASN A 378 14.19 13.64 -19.20
N ILE A 379 13.89 12.45 -18.67
CA ILE A 379 14.30 12.04 -17.32
C ILE A 379 15.69 11.39 -17.47
N ASP A 380 16.69 12.22 -17.73
CA ASP A 380 18.08 11.80 -17.75
C ASP A 380 18.55 11.61 -16.29
N MET A 381 18.97 10.38 -15.98
CA MET A 381 19.59 9.99 -14.72
C MET A 381 21.04 10.45 -14.66
N GLN A 382 21.25 11.76 -14.60
CA GLN A 382 22.55 12.33 -14.28
C GLN A 382 22.39 13.42 -13.23
N ASN A 383 22.33 13.00 -11.96
CA ASN A 383 22.78 13.76 -10.79
C ASN A 383 22.66 12.87 -9.54
N GLU A 384 23.57 11.90 -9.40
CA GLU A 384 23.76 11.16 -8.15
C GLU A 384 24.70 11.89 -7.16
N ASP A 385 25.24 13.06 -7.49
CA ASP A 385 26.29 13.72 -6.68
C ASP A 385 25.84 14.93 -5.85
N ASN A 386 24.56 15.06 -5.48
CA ASN A 386 24.14 16.20 -4.65
C ASN A 386 23.02 15.92 -3.63
N LEU A 387 23.16 14.85 -2.85
CA LEU A 387 22.44 14.68 -1.57
C LEU A 387 23.37 14.06 -0.53
N LEU A 388 24.20 14.91 0.09
CA LEU A 388 24.65 14.76 1.48
C LEU A 388 23.58 15.32 2.42
#